data_AF-A0A9P6IEI6-F1
#
_entry.id   AF-A0A9P6IEI6-F1
#
_cell.length_a   1.000
_cell.length_b   1.000
_cell.length_c   1.000
_cell.angle_alpha   90.00
_cell.angle_beta   90.00
_cell.angle_gamma   90.00
#
_symmetry.space_group_name_H-M   'P 1'
#
loop_
_entity.id
_entity.type
_entity.pdbx_description
1 polymer ?
#
loop_
_entity_poly.entity_id
_entity_poly.type
_entity_poly.pdbx_seq_one_letter_code
_entity_poly.pdbx_strand_id
1 'polypeptide(L)'
;MSVSSEALTFTLAGFMSGYYFSGAFVFMPAVQKAPSPLIAQQWRRAWDVGRYVGKIVVTGTAASFAYLAYVEPMKGGNPRFLMFAAAAAIVGAIVPYTVYVSYPYNEAINRQFGAMKDEDGDLKKLVTEWGRTDWKRSLLAFVGTTVGLCGALF
;
A
#
# COMPACT_ATOMS: atom_id res chain seq x y z
N MET A 1 6.85 -30.89 -6.30
CA MET A 1 5.71 -30.10 -6.80
C MET A 1 6.22 -28.67 -6.95
N SER A 2 6.38 -28.15 -8.18
CA SER A 2 6.82 -26.77 -8.39
C SER A 2 5.66 -25.82 -8.12
N VAL A 3 5.92 -24.71 -7.41
CA VAL A 3 4.91 -23.66 -7.17
C VAL A 3 4.72 -22.86 -8.46
N SER A 4 3.48 -22.61 -8.88
CA SER A 4 3.21 -21.80 -10.08
C SER A 4 3.52 -20.32 -9.84
N SER A 5 3.85 -19.59 -10.90
CA SER A 5 4.07 -18.13 -10.86
C SER A 5 2.83 -17.37 -10.38
N GLU A 6 1.63 -17.83 -10.78
CA GLU A 6 0.36 -17.29 -10.30
C GLU A 6 0.20 -17.48 -8.79
N ALA A 7 0.45 -18.68 -8.26
CA ALA A 7 0.33 -18.95 -6.82
C ALA A 7 1.28 -18.05 -6.00
N LEU A 8 2.52 -17.85 -6.47
CA LEU A 8 3.46 -16.92 -5.85
C LEU A 8 2.96 -15.47 -5.91
N THR A 9 2.46 -15.04 -7.08
CA THR A 9 1.95 -13.68 -7.28
C THR A 9 0.76 -13.40 -6.37
N PHE A 10 -0.21 -14.32 -6.29
CA PHE A 10 -1.39 -14.15 -5.44
C PHE A 10 -1.10 -14.27 -3.95
N THR A 11 -0.11 -15.08 -3.56
CA THR A 11 0.36 -15.09 -2.16
C THR A 11 0.93 -13.73 -1.78
N LEU A 12 1.74 -13.14 -2.65
CA LEU A 12 2.34 -11.82 -2.41
C LEU A 12 1.29 -10.70 -2.43
N ALA A 13 0.36 -10.73 -3.39
CA ALA A 13 -0.74 -9.76 -3.51
C ALA A 13 -1.73 -9.86 -2.32
N GLY A 14 -2.00 -11.08 -1.85
CA GLY A 14 -2.79 -11.34 -0.66
C GLY A 14 -2.13 -10.81 0.61
N PHE A 15 -0.82 -11.09 0.79
CA PHE A 15 -0.05 -10.53 1.89
C PHE A 15 -0.06 -8.99 1.86
N MET A 16 0.18 -8.39 0.70
CA MET A 16 0.15 -6.93 0.51
C MET A 16 -1.22 -6.36 0.90
N SER A 17 -2.31 -6.92 0.38
CA SER A 17 -3.67 -6.45 0.67
C SER A 17 -4.01 -6.58 2.16
N GLY A 18 -3.66 -7.70 2.79
CA GLY A 18 -3.84 -7.91 4.23
C GLY A 18 -3.01 -6.94 5.08
N TYR A 19 -1.77 -6.67 4.68
CA TYR A 19 -0.90 -5.69 5.33
C TYR A 19 -1.50 -4.28 5.29
N TYR A 20 -1.91 -3.82 4.11
CA TYR A 20 -2.54 -2.51 3.92
C TYR A 20 -3.91 -2.40 4.60
N PHE A 21 -4.68 -3.49 4.64
CA PHE A 21 -5.94 -3.55 5.38
C PHE A 21 -5.71 -3.37 6.88
N SER A 22 -4.77 -4.13 7.44
CA SER A 22 -4.41 -4.03 8.85
C SER A 22 -3.96 -2.61 9.22
N GLY A 23 -3.14 -1.98 8.37
CA GLY A 23 -2.75 -0.58 8.52
C GLY A 23 -3.95 0.36 8.62
N ALA A 24 -4.81 0.34 7.61
CA ALA A 24 -5.90 1.32 7.48
C ALA A 24 -7.08 1.07 8.43
N PHE A 25 -7.45 -0.18 8.69
CA PHE A 25 -8.68 -0.51 9.43
C PHE A 25 -8.44 -0.97 10.87
N VAL A 26 -7.25 -1.45 11.20
CA VAL A 26 -6.93 -1.92 12.56
C VAL A 26 -6.00 -0.94 13.26
N PHE A 27 -4.84 -0.66 12.66
CA PHE A 27 -3.80 0.13 13.28
C PHE A 27 -4.17 1.61 13.36
N MET A 28 -4.56 2.25 12.25
CA MET A 28 -4.83 3.70 12.25
C MET A 28 -5.94 4.13 13.22
N PRO A 29 -7.11 3.45 13.28
CA PRO A 29 -8.13 3.79 14.27
C PRO A 29 -7.69 3.57 15.72
N ALA A 30 -6.81 2.60 15.98
CA ALA A 30 -6.26 2.37 17.31
C ALA A 30 -5.27 3.48 17.72
N VAL A 31 -4.37 3.86 16.82
CA VAL A 31 -3.38 4.93 17.02
C VAL A 31 -4.05 6.26 17.33
N GLN A 32 -5.14 6.60 16.63
CA GLN A 32 -5.87 7.86 16.84
C GLN A 32 -6.48 8.05 18.24
N LYS A 33 -6.57 6.97 19.03
CA LYS A 33 -7.04 7.03 20.43
C LYS A 33 -5.92 7.39 21.41
N ALA A 34 -4.66 7.32 21.00
CA ALA A 34 -3.52 7.65 21.84
C ALA A 34 -3.41 9.17 22.10
N PRO A 35 -2.81 9.59 23.23
CA PRO A 35 -2.41 10.98 23.45
C PRO A 35 -1.42 11.48 22.39
N SER A 36 -1.39 12.78 22.15
CA SER A 36 -0.67 13.42 21.04
C SER A 36 0.85 13.19 20.94
N PRO A 37 1.64 13.02 22.03
CA PRO A 37 3.03 12.59 21.85
C PRO A 37 3.13 11.09 21.49
N LEU A 38 2.21 10.26 21.99
CA LEU A 38 2.22 8.82 21.76
C LEU A 38 1.73 8.45 20.36
N ILE A 39 0.78 9.21 19.79
CA ILE A 39 0.26 8.98 18.44
C ILE A 39 1.37 9.04 17.38
N ALA A 40 2.26 10.03 17.50
CA ALA A 40 3.36 10.22 16.57
C ALA A 40 4.46 9.17 16.74
N GLN A 41 4.74 8.73 17.97
CA GLN A 41 5.67 7.62 18.20
C GLN A 41 5.16 6.30 17.59
N GLN A 42 3.89 5.97 17.82
CA GLN A 42 3.28 4.76 17.28
C GLN A 42 3.24 4.80 15.75
N TRP A 43 2.76 5.92 15.19
CA TRP A 43 2.77 6.15 13.75
C TRP A 43 4.18 6.05 13.16
N ARG A 44 5.19 6.68 13.80
CA ARG A 44 6.57 6.71 13.32
C ARG A 44 7.15 5.30 13.25
N ARG A 45 6.94 4.51 14.31
CA ARG A 45 7.39 3.12 14.33
C ARG A 45 6.76 2.30 13.20
N ALA A 46 5.46 2.44 12.98
CA ALA A 46 4.77 1.76 11.88
C ALA A 46 5.25 2.23 10.51
N TRP A 47 5.46 3.54 10.33
CA TRP A 47 6.01 4.12 9.10
C TRP A 47 7.42 3.60 8.79
N ASP A 48 8.28 3.54 9.81
CA ASP A 48 9.65 3.06 9.63
C ASP A 48 9.69 1.58 9.23
N VAL A 49 8.74 0.75 9.68
CA VAL A 49 8.58 -0.63 9.19
C VAL A 49 7.98 -0.63 7.78
N GLY A 50 6.89 0.11 7.58
CA GLY A 50 6.12 0.11 6.34
C GLY A 50 6.88 0.66 5.15
N ARG A 51 7.82 1.59 5.33
CA ARG A 51 8.65 2.09 4.22
C ARG A 51 9.62 1.04 3.67
N TYR A 52 9.95 -0.01 4.43
CA TYR A 52 10.76 -1.13 3.96
C TYR A 52 9.88 -2.26 3.43
N VAL A 53 8.96 -2.74 4.28
CA VAL A 53 8.05 -3.84 3.93
C VAL A 53 7.19 -3.45 2.74
N GLY A 54 6.54 -2.28 2.80
CA GLY A 54 5.67 -1.75 1.77
C GLY A 54 6.35 -1.61 0.41
N LYS A 55 7.60 -1.13 0.36
CA LYS A 55 8.36 -1.06 -0.89
C LYS A 55 8.54 -2.44 -1.50
N ILE A 56 9.06 -3.39 -0.74
CA ILE A 56 9.35 -4.76 -1.21
C ILE A 56 8.06 -5.41 -1.74
N VAL A 57 6.97 -5.36 -0.97
CA VAL A 57 5.74 -6.06 -1.35
C VAL A 57 5.01 -5.37 -2.49
N VAL A 58 4.98 -4.04 -2.56
CA VAL A 58 4.33 -3.32 -3.67
C VAL A 58 5.11 -3.52 -4.96
N THR A 59 6.42 -3.29 -4.95
CA THR A 59 7.22 -3.44 -6.18
C THR A 59 7.29 -4.90 -6.61
N GLY A 60 7.40 -5.83 -5.65
CA GLY A 60 7.35 -7.26 -5.93
C GLY A 60 6.02 -7.67 -6.56
N THR A 61 4.89 -7.26 -5.97
CA THR A 61 3.55 -7.59 -6.50
C THR A 61 3.33 -7.00 -7.89
N ALA A 62 3.68 -5.72 -8.09
CA ALA A 62 3.55 -5.07 -9.39
C ALA A 62 4.41 -5.77 -10.46
N ALA A 63 5.66 -6.11 -10.13
CA ALA A 63 6.56 -6.82 -11.04
C ALA A 63 6.07 -8.23 -11.36
N SER A 64 5.53 -8.94 -10.36
CA SER A 64 4.95 -10.27 -10.55
C SER A 64 3.72 -10.24 -11.47
N PHE A 65 2.81 -9.28 -11.30
CA PHE A 65 1.69 -9.10 -12.24
C PHE A 65 2.17 -8.69 -13.64
N ALA A 66 3.19 -7.84 -13.74
CA ALA A 66 3.77 -7.48 -15.04
C ALA A 66 4.39 -8.70 -15.73
N TYR A 67 5.02 -9.60 -14.96
CA TYR A 67 5.55 -10.86 -15.47
C TYR A 67 4.42 -11.79 -15.95
N LEU A 68 3.33 -11.93 -15.19
CA LEU A 68 2.16 -12.70 -15.62
C LEU A 68 1.56 -12.13 -16.91
N ALA A 69 1.47 -10.80 -17.05
CA ALA A 69 1.03 -10.17 -18.29
C ALA A 69 2.00 -10.47 -19.44
N TYR A 70 3.31 -10.40 -19.20
CA TYR A 70 4.33 -10.62 -20.22
C TYR A 70 4.30 -12.02 -20.84
N VAL A 71 3.96 -13.05 -20.06
CA VAL A 71 3.87 -14.43 -20.56
C VAL A 71 2.57 -14.73 -21.31
N GLU A 72 1.57 -13.84 -21.23
CA GLU A 72 0.28 -13.99 -21.91
C GLU A 72 0.35 -13.44 -23.35
N PRO A 73 -0.31 -14.07 -24.34
CA PRO A 73 -0.38 -13.55 -25.70
C PRO A 73 -1.04 -12.17 -25.74
N MET A 74 -0.33 -11.15 -26.21
CA MET A 74 -0.86 -9.79 -26.38
C MET A 74 -1.87 -9.67 -27.56
N LYS A 75 -1.77 -10.58 -28.54
CA LYS A 75 -2.61 -10.53 -29.75
C LYS A 75 -4.06 -10.89 -29.45
N GLY A 76 -4.99 -10.19 -30.09
CA GLY A 76 -6.43 -10.50 -30.02
C GLY A 76 -7.15 -9.98 -28.78
N GLY A 77 -6.52 -9.10 -27.98
CA GLY A 77 -7.18 -8.51 -26.80
C GLY A 77 -7.40 -9.53 -25.68
N ASN A 78 -6.44 -10.44 -25.48
CA ASN A 78 -6.50 -11.47 -24.44
C ASN A 78 -6.88 -10.85 -23.08
N PRO A 79 -8.04 -11.23 -22.50
CA PRO A 79 -8.49 -10.71 -21.21
C PRO A 79 -7.46 -10.91 -20.10
N ARG A 80 -6.76 -12.06 -20.07
CA ARG A 80 -5.72 -12.36 -19.07
C ARG A 80 -4.58 -11.35 -19.12
N PHE A 81 -4.07 -11.09 -20.32
CA PHE A 81 -3.05 -10.06 -20.55
C PHE A 81 -3.50 -8.69 -20.03
N LEU A 82 -4.70 -8.25 -20.43
CA LEU A 82 -5.23 -6.94 -20.06
C LEU A 82 -5.42 -6.81 -18.54
N MET A 83 -5.94 -7.84 -17.89
CA MET A 83 -6.17 -7.84 -16.45
C MET A 83 -4.87 -7.86 -15.66
N PHE A 84 -3.89 -8.69 -16.03
CA PHE A 84 -2.59 -8.69 -15.35
C PHE A 84 -1.82 -7.37 -15.59
N ALA A 85 -1.88 -6.82 -16.80
CA ALA A 85 -1.27 -5.52 -17.09
C ALA A 85 -1.94 -4.39 -16.30
N ALA A 86 -3.27 -4.39 -16.20
CA ALA A 86 -4.01 -3.43 -15.39
C ALA A 86 -3.68 -3.59 -13.89
N ALA A 87 -3.63 -4.82 -13.38
CA ALA A 87 -3.23 -5.10 -12.00
C ALA A 87 -1.82 -4.57 -11.70
N ALA A 88 -0.86 -4.84 -12.60
CA ALA A 88 0.51 -4.33 -12.49
C ALA A 88 0.55 -2.80 -12.45
N ALA A 89 -0.22 -2.13 -13.31
CA ALA A 89 -0.29 -0.67 -13.36
C ALA A 89 -0.93 -0.08 -12.08
N ILE A 90 -2.03 -0.66 -11.61
CA ILE A 90 -2.75 -0.20 -10.41
C ILE A 90 -1.87 -0.36 -9.16
N VAL A 91 -1.24 -1.53 -8.98
CA VAL A 91 -0.32 -1.75 -7.85
C VAL A 91 0.93 -0.89 -7.99
N GLY A 92 1.47 -0.77 -9.21
CA GLY A 92 2.61 0.10 -9.50
C GLY A 92 2.35 1.56 -9.16
N ALA A 93 1.13 2.07 -9.40
CA ALA A 93 0.72 3.44 -9.10
C ALA A 93 0.73 3.78 -7.59
N ILE A 94 0.75 2.79 -6.70
CA ILE A 94 0.92 3.01 -5.25
C ILE A 94 2.26 3.72 -4.95
N VAL A 95 3.30 3.44 -5.73
CA VAL A 95 4.63 4.05 -5.55
C VAL A 95 4.60 5.56 -5.81
N PRO A 96 4.24 6.06 -7.01
CA PRO A 96 4.15 7.50 -7.25
C PRO A 96 3.10 8.16 -6.33
N TYR A 97 1.96 7.51 -6.06
CA TYR A 97 1.00 8.03 -5.09
C TYR A 97 1.64 8.26 -3.71
N THR A 98 2.42 7.30 -3.21
CA THR A 98 3.09 7.43 -1.91
C THR A 98 4.08 8.59 -1.88
N VAL A 99 4.85 8.76 -2.96
CA VAL A 99 5.85 9.84 -3.06
C VAL A 99 5.19 11.21 -3.13
N TYR A 100 4.19 11.39 -3.99
CA TYR A 100 3.60 12.71 -4.21
C TYR A 100 2.54 13.10 -3.18
N VAL A 101 1.81 12.12 -2.60
CA VAL A 101 0.68 12.39 -1.71
C VAL A 101 1.03 12.14 -0.25
N SER A 102 1.69 11.03 0.09
CA SER A 102 1.91 10.66 1.50
C SER A 102 3.18 11.27 2.10
N TYR A 103 4.26 11.46 1.33
CA TYR A 103 5.52 12.00 1.87
C TYR A 103 5.41 13.41 2.46
N PRO A 104 4.65 14.37 1.89
CA PRO A 104 4.49 15.69 2.50
C PRO A 104 3.94 15.63 3.93
N TYR A 105 2.99 14.73 4.19
CA TYR A 105 2.47 14.51 5.55
C TYR A 105 3.52 13.88 6.47
N ASN A 106 4.33 12.93 5.97
CA ASN A 106 5.40 12.33 6.76
C ASN A 106 6.41 13.38 7.24
N GLU A 107 6.81 14.28 6.35
CA GLU A 107 7.75 15.36 6.67
C GLU A 107 7.14 16.32 7.70
N ALA A 108 5.87 16.70 7.53
CA ALA A 108 5.16 17.55 8.47
C ALA A 108 5.05 16.93 9.88
N ILE A 109 4.67 15.64 9.96
CA ILE A 109 4.57 14.91 11.24
C ILE A 109 5.94 14.83 11.91
N ASN A 110 7.00 14.51 11.16
CA ASN A 110 8.36 14.41 11.72
C ASN A 110 8.88 15.75 12.23
N ARG A 111 8.60 16.84 11.51
CA ARG A 111 9.01 18.19 11.93
C ARG A 111 8.32 18.60 13.23
N GLN A 112 7.02 18.35 13.37
CA GLN A 112 6.30 18.67 14.60
C GLN A 112 6.72 17.77 15.76
N PHE A 113 6.90 16.46 15.50
CA PHE A 113 7.36 15.52 16.51
C PHE A 113 8.75 15.87 17.07
N GLY A 114 9.71 16.21 16.19
CA GLY A 114 11.05 16.61 16.60
C GLY A 114 11.13 17.98 17.30
N ALA A 115 10.14 18.84 17.07
CA ALA A 115 10.11 20.17 17.69
C ALA A 115 9.51 20.17 19.11
N MET A 116 8.85 19.08 19.55
CA MET A 116 8.05 19.00 20.79
C MET A 116 7.26 20.31 21.08
N LYS A 117 6.80 20.99 20.03
CA LYS A 117 6.04 22.23 20.17
C LYS A 117 4.58 21.87 20.43
N ASP A 118 4.15 22.21 21.63
CA ASP A 118 2.78 22.10 22.15
C ASP A 118 1.78 22.81 21.23
N GLU A 119 1.21 22.06 20.29
CA GLU A 119 -0.19 22.17 19.86
C GLU A 119 -0.68 20.74 19.54
N ASP A 120 -0.98 19.97 20.60
CA ASP A 120 -1.43 18.57 20.55
C ASP A 120 -2.53 18.29 19.50
N GLY A 121 -3.36 19.29 19.17
CA GLY A 121 -4.42 19.19 18.17
C GLY A 121 -3.92 19.07 16.73
N ASP A 122 -2.82 19.74 16.40
CA ASP A 122 -2.31 19.81 15.02
C ASP A 122 -1.60 18.52 14.61
N LEU A 123 -0.82 17.93 15.52
CA LEU A 123 -0.13 16.66 15.27
C LEU A 123 -1.13 15.51 15.08
N LYS A 124 -2.16 15.45 15.93
CA LYS A 124 -3.23 14.45 15.81
C LYS A 124 -4.01 14.60 14.51
N LYS A 125 -4.26 15.83 14.07
CA LYS A 125 -4.89 16.12 12.78
C LYS A 125 -4.02 15.67 11.62
N LEU A 126 -2.71 15.95 11.63
CA LEU A 126 -1.79 15.49 10.59
C LEU A 126 -1.74 13.96 10.47
N VAL A 127 -1.62 13.24 11.59
CA VAL A 127 -1.63 11.77 11.57
C VAL A 127 -2.97 11.22 11.06
N THR A 128 -4.06 11.89 11.37
CA THR A 128 -5.40 11.53 10.87
C THR A 128 -5.54 11.73 9.36
N GLU A 129 -5.09 12.86 8.83
CA GLU A 129 -5.09 13.10 7.38
C GLU A 129 -4.15 12.14 6.65
N TRP A 130 -2.98 11.86 7.23
CA TRP A 130 -2.08 10.83 6.71
C TRP A 130 -2.78 9.47 6.63
N GLY A 131 -3.53 9.07 7.66
CA GLY A 131 -4.33 7.84 7.67
C GLY A 131 -5.33 7.75 6.53
N ARG A 132 -5.96 8.87 6.15
CA ARG A 132 -6.83 8.92 4.97
C ARG A 132 -6.05 8.71 3.68
N THR A 133 -4.83 9.22 3.59
CA THR A 133 -3.97 8.94 2.42
C THR A 133 -3.57 7.47 2.37
N ASP A 134 -3.32 6.83 3.51
CA ASP A 134 -2.97 5.42 3.61
C ASP A 134 -4.14 4.51 3.21
N TRP A 135 -5.36 4.84 3.65
CA TRP A 135 -6.58 4.14 3.24
C TRP A 135 -6.76 4.07 1.71
N LYS A 136 -6.45 5.17 1.00
CA LYS A 136 -6.47 5.19 -0.47
C LYS A 136 -5.43 4.24 -1.09
N ARG A 137 -4.25 4.08 -0.47
CA ARG A 137 -3.26 3.07 -0.89
C ARG A 137 -3.77 1.66 -0.68
N SER A 138 -4.43 1.42 0.44
CA SER A 138 -5.07 0.13 0.72
C SER A 138 -6.11 -0.19 -0.34
N LEU A 139 -6.93 0.80 -0.74
CA LEU A 139 -7.90 0.61 -1.82
C LEU A 139 -7.23 0.25 -3.14
N LEU A 140 -6.15 0.93 -3.53
CA LEU A 140 -5.39 0.58 -4.74
C LEU A 140 -4.82 -0.85 -4.67
N ALA A 141 -4.27 -1.25 -3.52
CA ALA A 141 -3.74 -2.60 -3.29
C ALA A 141 -4.83 -3.68 -3.44
N PHE A 142 -6.02 -3.42 -2.88
CA PHE A 142 -7.17 -4.32 -3.01
C PHE A 142 -7.68 -4.42 -4.45
N VAL A 143 -7.91 -3.27 -5.10
CA VAL A 143 -8.40 -3.23 -6.48
C VAL A 143 -7.40 -3.93 -7.41
N GLY A 144 -6.11 -3.65 -7.28
CA GLY A 144 -5.07 -4.30 -8.07
C GLY A 144 -5.06 -5.82 -7.88
N THR A 145 -5.18 -6.29 -6.64
CA THR A 145 -5.28 -7.72 -6.33
C THR A 145 -6.53 -8.36 -6.92
N THR A 146 -7.70 -7.72 -6.78
CA THR A 146 -8.96 -8.23 -7.35
C THR A 146 -8.93 -8.29 -8.87
N VAL A 147 -8.41 -7.26 -9.53
CA VAL A 147 -8.24 -7.25 -10.99
C VAL A 147 -7.32 -8.38 -11.44
N GLY A 148 -6.19 -8.59 -10.73
CA GLY A 148 -5.30 -9.71 -10.99
C GLY A 148 -5.99 -11.07 -10.81
N LEU A 149 -6.80 -11.24 -9.76
CA LEU A 149 -7.57 -12.47 -9.53
C LEU A 149 -8.59 -12.71 -10.65
N CYS A 150 -9.28 -11.67 -11.13
CA CYS A 150 -10.17 -11.79 -12.29
C CYS A 150 -9.40 -12.25 -13.54
N GLY A 151 -8.18 -11.77 -13.76
CA GLY A 151 -7.33 -12.21 -14.86
C GLY A 151 -6.88 -13.68 -14.78
N ALA A 152 -6.87 -14.29 -13.60
CA ALA A 152 -6.58 -15.72 -13.47
C ALA A 152 -7.83 -16.60 -13.69
N LEU A 153 -9.03 -16.06 -13.44
CA LEU A 153 -10.29 -16.78 -13.49
C LEU A 153 -10.98 -16.75 -14.88
N PHE A 154 -10.68 -15.75 -15.71
CA PHE A 154 -11.27 -15.53 -17.04
C PHE A 154 -10.19 -15.48 -18.11
#